data_AF-A0A1W1CLL4-F1
#
_entry.id   AF-A0A1W1CLL4-F1
#
_cell.length_a   1.000
_cell.length_b   1.000
_cell.length_c   1.000
_cell.angle_alpha   90.00
_cell.angle_beta   90.00
_cell.angle_gamma   90.00
#
_symmetry.space_group_name_H-M   'P 1'
#
loop_
_entity.id
_entity.type
_entity.pdbx_description
1 polymer ?
#
loop_
_entity_poly.entity_id
_entity_poly.type
_entity_poly.pdbx_seq_one_letter_code
_entity_poly.pdbx_strand_id
1 'polypeptide(L)'
;METAIELFSIFGGVDWGTLDTSKEPIELIKDLILPDFRYIRNDITELTDGLPLHHSILTGLAMGDSRLQTAFKRASVSKDVGENAIFELSEAKIIRVFKQTAIFNSPFLRFWFAFVSPIFKGIRDGDYKELEERYAKRGSDFVQLTFIQLAYELIKLNFKEDRIKEIRPFLEDGIELDIYAKTTSKQIIAGVCRYSNAKIKKSELTKLQETCETAGITPDILVIVSKNGFSKELKELKSDKLRLITLKNFKKIVE
;
A
#
# COMPACT_ATOMS: atom_id res chain seq x y z
N MET A 1 7.92 -2.63 -15.33
CA MET A 1 6.75 -2.13 -14.58
C MET A 1 6.72 -2.70 -13.18
N GLU A 2 6.83 -4.03 -13.04
CA GLU A 2 7.02 -4.67 -11.73
C GLU A 2 8.11 -3.98 -10.89
N THR A 3 9.35 -3.95 -11.38
CA THR A 3 10.48 -3.25 -10.74
C THR A 3 10.14 -1.80 -10.38
N ALA A 4 9.49 -1.05 -11.26
CA ALA A 4 9.12 0.34 -10.97
C ALA A 4 8.08 0.49 -9.86
N ILE A 5 7.13 -0.45 -9.71
CA ILE A 5 6.18 -0.45 -8.57
C ILE A 5 6.91 -0.80 -7.27
N GLU A 6 7.85 -1.75 -7.32
CA GLU A 6 8.67 -2.12 -6.16
C GLU A 6 9.56 -0.97 -5.71
N LEU A 7 10.27 -0.35 -6.66
CA LEU A 7 11.09 0.83 -6.39
C LEU A 7 10.24 2.00 -5.92
N PHE A 8 9.07 2.25 -6.50
CA PHE A 8 8.16 3.29 -6.00
C PHE A 8 7.66 3.01 -4.58
N SER A 9 7.49 1.73 -4.21
CA SER A 9 7.11 1.35 -2.84
C SER A 9 8.20 1.66 -1.81
N ILE A 10 9.45 1.76 -2.26
CA ILE A 10 10.62 2.01 -1.42
C ILE A 10 11.01 3.48 -1.46
N PHE A 11 11.16 4.06 -2.65
CA PHE A 11 11.73 5.39 -2.87
C PHE A 11 10.69 6.47 -3.17
N GLY A 12 9.42 6.09 -3.39
CA GLY A 12 8.37 7.03 -3.77
C GLY A 12 8.07 8.07 -2.68
N GLY A 13 7.68 9.27 -3.11
CA GLY A 13 7.37 10.38 -2.21
C GLY A 13 8.59 11.17 -1.72
N VAL A 14 9.79 10.82 -2.18
CA VAL A 14 11.04 11.57 -1.96
C VAL A 14 11.77 11.65 -3.31
N ASP A 15 12.47 12.76 -3.55
CA ASP A 15 13.26 12.92 -4.77
C ASP A 15 14.64 12.29 -4.59
N TRP A 16 14.81 11.11 -5.16
CA TRP A 16 16.08 10.38 -5.22
C TRP A 16 16.83 10.61 -6.54
N GLY A 17 16.33 11.53 -7.38
CA GLY A 17 16.78 11.66 -8.76
C GLY A 17 16.44 10.43 -9.61
N THR A 18 17.29 10.14 -10.61
CA THR A 18 17.09 8.99 -11.50
C THR A 18 17.61 7.72 -10.83
N LEU A 19 16.70 6.78 -10.58
CA LEU A 19 17.04 5.44 -10.07
C LEU A 19 17.48 4.52 -11.21
N ASP A 20 18.56 3.78 -11.01
CA ASP A 20 19.00 2.73 -11.93
C ASP A 20 18.08 1.50 -11.81
N THR A 21 17.06 1.45 -12.65
CA THR A 21 16.07 0.36 -12.66
C THR A 21 16.62 -1.00 -13.15
N SER A 22 17.90 -1.07 -13.54
CA SER A 22 18.56 -2.34 -13.85
C SER A 22 19.06 -3.08 -12.61
N LYS A 23 19.23 -2.38 -11.48
CA LYS A 23 19.63 -2.94 -10.20
C LYS A 23 18.46 -3.54 -9.44
N GLU A 24 18.75 -4.55 -8.63
CA GLU A 24 17.78 -5.12 -7.70
C GLU A 24 17.44 -4.08 -6.60
N PRO A 25 16.19 -4.03 -6.11
CA PRO A 25 15.79 -3.05 -5.10
C PRO A 25 16.70 -3.04 -3.85
N ILE A 26 17.18 -4.21 -3.42
CA ILE A 26 18.06 -4.34 -2.26
C ILE A 26 19.44 -3.71 -2.48
N GLU A 27 19.94 -3.71 -3.72
CA GLU A 27 21.20 -3.04 -4.07
C GLU A 27 21.03 -1.52 -4.00
N LEU A 28 19.93 -0.99 -4.54
CA LEU A 28 19.62 0.44 -4.46
C LEU A 28 19.41 0.92 -3.01
N ILE A 29 18.79 0.09 -2.15
CA ILE A 29 18.69 0.41 -0.72
C ILE A 29 20.08 0.58 -0.11
N LYS A 30 21.02 -0.33 -0.41
CA LYS A 30 22.41 -0.27 0.08
C LYS A 30 23.21 0.89 -0.48
N ASP A 31 22.95 1.28 -1.72
CA ASP A 31 23.68 2.35 -2.39
C ASP A 31 23.18 3.75 -2.01
N LEU A 32 21.86 3.89 -1.73
CA LEU A 32 21.22 5.19 -1.58
C LEU A 32 20.77 5.49 -0.15
N ILE A 33 20.33 4.49 0.61
CA ILE A 33 19.73 4.73 1.95
C ILE A 33 20.77 4.51 3.05
N LEU A 34 21.49 3.39 3.00
CA LEU A 34 22.37 2.97 4.10
C LEU A 34 23.59 3.90 4.30
N PRO A 35 24.25 4.43 3.25
CA PRO A 35 25.41 5.32 3.41
C PRO A 35 25.02 6.63 4.12
N ASP A 36 23.83 7.14 3.81
CA ASP A 36 23.30 8.39 4.35
C ASP A 36 22.34 8.18 5.52
N PHE A 37 22.33 6.99 6.13
CA PHE A 37 21.39 6.61 7.18
C PHE A 37 21.27 7.66 8.30
N ARG A 38 22.39 8.25 8.73
CA ARG A 38 22.38 9.26 9.81
C ARG A 38 21.64 10.54 9.41
N TYR A 39 21.85 11.02 8.18
CA TYR A 39 21.18 12.22 7.68
C TYR A 39 19.70 11.97 7.49
N ILE A 40 19.35 10.88 6.79
CA ILE A 40 17.96 10.48 6.57
C ILE A 40 17.22 10.27 7.91
N ARG A 41 17.87 9.64 8.90
CA ARG A 41 17.29 9.47 10.23
C ARG A 41 17.00 10.81 10.90
N ASN A 42 17.91 11.78 10.79
CA ASN A 42 17.70 13.11 11.37
C ASN A 42 16.52 13.81 10.67
N ASP A 43 16.47 13.79 9.34
CA ASP A 43 15.39 14.40 8.56
C ASP A 43 14.03 13.77 8.90
N ILE A 44 13.98 12.45 9.01
CA ILE A 44 12.74 11.75 9.40
C ILE A 44 12.36 12.07 10.84
N THR A 45 13.33 12.13 11.76
CA THR A 45 13.08 12.54 13.15
C THR A 45 12.53 13.96 13.22
N GLU A 46 13.08 14.90 12.45
CA GLU A 46 12.55 16.28 12.38
C GLU A 46 11.13 16.31 11.78
N LEU A 47 10.91 15.59 10.68
CA LEU A 47 9.61 15.50 10.01
C LEU A 47 8.51 14.88 10.89
N THR A 48 8.88 13.94 11.76
CA THR A 48 7.96 13.15 12.58
C THR A 48 8.13 13.42 14.08
N ASP A 49 8.60 14.62 14.43
CA ASP A 49 8.85 15.16 15.79
C ASP A 49 9.73 14.34 16.75
N GLY A 50 10.13 13.13 16.35
CA GLY A 50 11.01 12.26 17.13
C GLY A 50 10.34 11.63 18.35
N LEU A 51 9.03 11.82 18.56
CA LEU A 51 8.34 11.26 19.71
C LEU A 51 8.34 9.72 19.64
N PRO A 52 8.81 9.02 20.69
CA PRO A 52 8.82 7.55 20.70
C PRO A 52 7.45 6.92 20.44
N LEU A 53 6.38 7.58 20.90
CA LEU A 53 5.00 7.16 20.69
C LEU A 53 4.62 7.17 19.20
N HIS A 54 4.89 8.28 18.51
CA HIS A 54 4.60 8.44 17.08
C HIS A 54 5.36 7.41 16.27
N HIS A 55 6.66 7.25 16.53
CA HIS A 55 7.49 6.26 15.83
C HIS A 55 7.01 4.83 16.05
N SER A 56 6.53 4.51 17.25
CA SER A 56 5.96 3.19 17.56
C SER A 56 4.64 2.95 16.81
N ILE A 57 3.78 3.96 16.71
CA ILE A 57 2.54 3.89 15.94
C ILE A 57 2.81 3.78 14.44
N LEU A 58 3.72 4.60 13.89
CA LEU A 58 4.12 4.54 12.49
C LEU A 58 4.73 3.17 12.15
N THR A 59 5.59 2.62 13.01
CA THR A 59 6.11 1.25 12.87
C THR A 59 4.97 0.22 12.88
N GLY A 60 4.03 0.35 13.81
CA GLY A 60 2.86 -0.53 13.91
C GLY A 60 2.01 -0.52 12.63
N LEU A 61 1.74 0.66 12.08
CA LEU A 61 1.03 0.86 10.81
C LEU A 61 1.80 0.29 9.63
N ALA A 62 3.09 0.62 9.50
CA ALA A 62 3.92 0.25 8.36
C ALA A 62 4.12 -1.26 8.24
N MET A 63 4.29 -1.95 9.37
CA MET A 63 4.44 -3.39 9.42
C MET A 63 3.10 -4.15 9.32
N GLY A 64 1.98 -3.44 9.42
CA GLY A 64 0.63 -4.00 9.57
C GLY A 64 -0.21 -3.92 8.30
N ASP A 65 -1.51 -4.11 8.47
CA ASP A 65 -2.55 -4.01 7.46
C ASP A 65 -3.19 -2.61 7.40
N SER A 66 -2.46 -1.59 7.87
CA SER A 66 -2.93 -0.20 7.99
C SER A 66 -4.07 0.03 8.99
N ARG A 67 -4.51 -0.98 9.77
CA ARG A 67 -5.58 -0.83 10.76
C ARG A 67 -5.08 -0.15 12.04
N LEU A 68 -5.81 0.86 12.51
CA LEU A 68 -5.45 1.63 13.70
C LEU A 68 -5.37 0.74 14.95
N GLN A 69 -6.35 -0.15 15.14
CA GLN A 69 -6.37 -1.08 16.27
C GLN A 69 -5.15 -2.01 16.29
N THR A 70 -4.72 -2.51 15.12
CA THR A 70 -3.51 -3.33 15.00
C THR A 70 -2.26 -2.52 15.36
N ALA A 71 -2.17 -1.27 14.91
CA ALA A 71 -1.07 -0.38 15.22
C ALA A 71 -0.98 -0.06 16.71
N PHE A 72 -2.11 0.26 17.37
CA PHE A 72 -2.15 0.56 18.80
C PHE A 72 -1.71 -0.63 19.66
N LYS A 73 -2.18 -1.84 19.31
CA LYS A 73 -1.75 -3.08 19.96
C LYS A 73 -0.24 -3.31 19.83
N ARG A 74 0.34 -3.04 18.65
CA ARG A 74 1.78 -3.21 18.41
C ARG A 74 2.64 -2.15 19.11
N ALA A 75 2.12 -0.93 19.21
CA ALA A 75 2.75 0.15 19.96
C ALA A 75 2.53 0.02 21.48
N SER A 76 1.76 -0.97 21.94
CA SER A 76 1.42 -1.19 23.35
C SER A 76 0.79 0.03 24.01
N VAL A 77 -0.14 0.69 23.31
CA VAL A 77 -0.84 1.89 23.81
C VAL A 77 -2.35 1.69 23.89
N SER A 78 -2.97 2.46 24.78
CA SER A 78 -4.43 2.54 24.84
C SER A 78 -4.99 3.21 23.60
N LYS A 79 -6.29 2.99 23.35
CA LYS A 79 -7.00 3.55 22.20
C LYS A 79 -6.93 5.09 22.21
N ASP A 80 -7.25 5.73 23.32
CA ASP A 80 -7.31 7.20 23.41
C ASP A 80 -5.94 7.85 23.15
N VAL A 81 -4.87 7.26 23.71
CA VAL A 81 -3.49 7.72 23.47
C VAL A 81 -3.11 7.53 22.00
N GLY A 82 -3.47 6.38 21.43
CA GLY A 82 -3.24 6.10 20.02
C GLY A 82 -4.00 7.06 19.09
N GLU A 83 -5.25 7.37 19.39
CA GLU A 83 -6.08 8.28 18.59
C GLU A 83 -5.55 9.70 18.59
N ASN A 84 -5.06 10.21 19.73
CA ASN A 84 -4.41 11.52 19.79
C ASN A 84 -3.15 11.59 18.91
N ALA A 85 -2.29 10.56 18.98
CA ALA A 85 -1.10 10.51 18.13
C ALA A 85 -1.45 10.37 16.63
N ILE A 86 -2.51 9.63 16.29
CA ILE A 86 -3.01 9.54 14.91
C ILE A 86 -3.52 10.91 14.41
N PHE A 87 -4.20 11.67 15.27
CA PHE A 87 -4.64 13.03 14.95
C PHE A 87 -3.42 13.93 14.65
N GLU A 88 -2.42 13.96 15.54
CA GLU A 88 -1.20 14.75 15.36
C GLU A 88 -0.43 14.37 14.08
N LEU A 89 -0.23 13.07 13.83
CA LEU A 89 0.42 12.56 12.61
C LEU A 89 -0.38 12.88 11.33
N SER A 90 -1.71 12.93 11.42
CA SER A 90 -2.57 13.33 10.30
C SER A 90 -2.48 14.83 10.03
N GLU A 91 -2.48 15.67 11.07
CA GLU A 91 -2.31 17.13 10.95
C GLU A 91 -0.94 17.49 10.37
N ALA A 92 0.10 16.76 10.78
CA ALA A 92 1.44 16.85 10.21
C ALA A 92 1.55 16.30 8.77
N LYS A 93 0.45 15.77 8.20
CA LYS A 93 0.38 15.18 6.86
C LYS A 93 1.36 14.02 6.64
N ILE A 94 1.71 13.32 7.71
CA ILE A 94 2.52 12.09 7.64
C ILE A 94 1.65 10.93 7.13
N ILE A 95 0.45 10.85 7.68
CA ILE A 95 -0.55 9.86 7.33
C ILE A 95 -1.88 10.53 6.93
N ARG A 96 -2.75 9.74 6.33
CA ARG A 96 -4.15 10.07 6.08
C ARG A 96 -5.05 9.00 6.68
N VAL A 97 -6.05 9.42 7.43
CA VAL A 97 -6.97 8.52 8.14
C VAL A 97 -8.22 8.26 7.29
N PHE A 98 -8.65 7.00 7.24
CA PHE A 98 -9.88 6.54 6.60
C PHE A 98 -10.67 5.64 7.56
N LYS A 99 -11.66 6.20 8.27
CA LYS A 99 -12.40 5.49 9.32
C LYS A 99 -11.43 4.84 10.33
N GLN A 100 -11.23 3.53 10.24
CA GLN A 100 -10.42 2.71 11.16
C GLN A 100 -9.03 2.33 10.60
N THR A 101 -8.63 2.92 9.48
CA THR A 101 -7.30 2.73 8.89
C THR A 101 -6.56 4.04 8.71
N ALA A 102 -5.24 3.97 8.62
CA ALA A 102 -4.40 5.09 8.24
C ALA A 102 -3.33 4.67 7.23
N ILE A 103 -3.08 5.54 6.26
CA ILE A 103 -2.16 5.30 5.16
C ILE A 103 -1.08 6.38 5.16
N PHE A 104 0.17 6.00 4.94
CA PHE A 104 1.27 6.94 4.76
C PHE A 104 1.09 7.77 3.49
N ASN A 105 1.35 9.08 3.58
CA ASN A 105 1.37 9.93 2.39
C ASN A 105 2.65 9.74 1.55
N SER A 106 3.72 9.18 2.14
CA SER A 106 4.98 8.87 1.48
C SER A 106 5.28 7.36 1.53
N PRO A 107 5.40 6.68 0.38
CA PRO A 107 5.89 5.30 0.30
C PRO A 107 7.25 5.11 1.00
N PHE A 108 8.18 6.04 0.81
CA PHE A 108 9.49 5.99 1.46
C PHE A 108 9.40 6.02 2.98
N LEU A 109 8.55 6.88 3.53
CA LEU A 109 8.39 6.93 4.98
C LEU A 109 7.79 5.64 5.53
N ARG A 110 6.84 5.03 4.80
CA ARG A 110 6.32 3.69 5.15
C ARG A 110 7.42 2.64 5.10
N PHE A 111 8.27 2.65 4.07
CA PHE A 111 9.42 1.74 3.96
C PHE A 111 10.36 1.90 5.15
N TRP A 112 10.71 3.14 5.50
CA TRP A 112 11.58 3.45 6.63
C TRP A 112 11.08 2.83 7.93
N PHE A 113 9.80 3.06 8.27
CA PHE A 113 9.21 2.52 9.49
C PHE A 113 8.95 1.00 9.45
N ALA A 114 8.91 0.38 8.27
CA ALA A 114 8.76 -1.07 8.13
C ALA A 114 10.09 -1.83 8.20
N PHE A 115 11.15 -1.31 7.58
CA PHE A 115 12.40 -2.04 7.32
C PHE A 115 13.65 -1.43 7.94
N VAL A 116 13.68 -0.12 8.18
CA VAL A 116 14.90 0.58 8.65
C VAL A 116 14.83 0.89 10.14
N SER A 117 13.83 1.69 10.56
CA SER A 117 13.64 2.13 11.94
C SER A 117 13.67 0.97 12.96
N PRO A 118 12.98 -0.17 12.72
CA PRO A 118 12.94 -1.26 13.71
C PRO A 118 14.29 -1.93 13.98
N ILE A 119 15.28 -1.76 13.10
CA ILE A 119 16.61 -2.41 13.17
C ILE A 119 17.74 -1.38 13.12
N PHE A 120 17.44 -0.15 13.52
CA PHE A 120 18.34 1.00 13.39
C PHE A 120 19.73 0.77 14.01
N LYS A 121 19.85 -0.08 15.05
CA LYS A 121 21.12 -0.41 15.68
C LYS A 121 22.05 -1.15 14.73
N GLY A 122 21.57 -2.22 14.09
CA GLY A 122 22.35 -2.99 13.11
C GLY A 122 22.79 -2.09 11.96
N ILE A 123 21.85 -1.31 11.40
CA ILE A 123 22.15 -0.39 10.29
C ILE A 123 23.19 0.66 10.69
N ARG A 124 23.06 1.28 11.87
CA ARG A 124 24.04 2.24 12.40
C ARG A 124 25.43 1.61 12.55
N ASP A 125 25.50 0.34 12.92
CA ASP A 125 26.72 -0.41 13.20
C ASP A 125 27.28 -1.09 11.93
N GLY A 126 26.65 -0.89 10.76
CA GLY A 126 27.07 -1.43 9.46
C GLY A 126 26.65 -2.89 9.22
N ASP A 127 25.82 -3.47 10.08
CA ASP A 127 25.25 -4.81 9.90
C ASP A 127 23.89 -4.73 9.21
N TYR A 128 23.88 -5.12 7.93
CA TYR A 128 22.69 -5.08 7.07
C TYR A 128 22.03 -6.44 6.88
N LYS A 129 22.53 -7.49 7.52
CA LYS A 129 22.01 -8.85 7.33
C LYS A 129 20.53 -8.96 7.68
N GLU A 130 20.12 -8.34 8.80
CA GLU A 130 18.72 -8.36 9.22
C GLU A 130 17.80 -7.64 8.22
N LEU A 131 18.27 -6.56 7.58
CA LEU A 131 17.52 -5.84 6.56
C LEU A 131 17.26 -6.74 5.34
N GLU A 132 18.30 -7.42 4.85
CA GLU A 132 18.23 -8.33 3.71
C GLU A 132 17.26 -9.49 3.97
N GLU A 133 17.39 -10.14 5.13
CA GLU A 133 16.52 -11.26 5.52
C GLU A 133 15.06 -10.83 5.64
N ARG A 134 14.81 -9.67 6.26
CA ARG A 134 13.45 -9.10 6.36
C ARG A 134 12.88 -8.77 4.99
N TYR A 135 13.67 -8.12 4.13
CA TYR A 135 13.23 -7.73 2.80
C TYR A 135 12.95 -8.95 1.91
N ALA A 136 13.83 -9.96 1.92
CA ALA A 136 13.61 -11.21 1.19
C ALA A 136 12.32 -11.92 1.63
N LYS A 137 12.02 -11.90 2.94
CA LYS A 137 10.84 -12.57 3.50
C LYS A 137 9.54 -11.79 3.28
N ARG A 138 9.57 -10.46 3.31
CA ARG A 138 8.35 -9.62 3.41
C ARG A 138 8.20 -8.57 2.31
N GLY A 139 9.16 -8.45 1.40
CA GLY A 139 9.18 -7.42 0.35
C GLY A 139 7.96 -7.47 -0.56
N SER A 140 7.57 -8.65 -1.06
CA SER A 140 6.36 -8.79 -1.89
C SER A 140 5.08 -8.39 -1.16
N ASP A 141 4.90 -8.83 0.09
CA ASP A 141 3.73 -8.45 0.90
C ASP A 141 3.72 -6.95 1.20
N PHE A 142 4.89 -6.34 1.38
CA PHE A 142 5.01 -4.91 1.59
C PHE A 142 4.55 -4.09 0.37
N VAL A 143 4.86 -4.55 -0.85
CA VAL A 143 4.50 -3.88 -2.10
C VAL A 143 2.99 -3.92 -2.37
N GLN A 144 2.26 -4.92 -1.84
CA GLN A 144 0.82 -5.09 -2.02
C GLN A 144 0.01 -3.81 -1.74
N LEU A 145 0.30 -3.10 -0.64
CA LEU A 145 -0.47 -1.88 -0.29
C LEU A 145 -0.23 -0.75 -1.29
N THR A 146 1.01 -0.53 -1.70
CA THR A 146 1.34 0.47 -2.74
C THR A 146 0.69 0.08 -4.07
N PHE A 147 0.66 -1.22 -4.40
CA PHE A 147 -0.01 -1.73 -5.59
C PHE A 147 -1.52 -1.42 -5.58
N ILE A 148 -2.19 -1.57 -4.43
CA ILE A 148 -3.59 -1.17 -4.24
C ILE A 148 -3.78 0.33 -4.47
N GLN A 149 -2.92 1.17 -3.88
CA GLN A 149 -3.04 2.63 -4.01
C GLN A 149 -2.82 3.09 -5.45
N LEU A 150 -1.82 2.54 -6.14
CA LEU A 150 -1.61 2.81 -7.56
C LEU A 150 -2.80 2.32 -8.40
N ALA A 151 -3.44 1.21 -8.02
CA ALA A 151 -4.66 0.76 -8.67
C ALA A 151 -5.80 1.77 -8.49
N TYR A 152 -5.90 2.43 -7.35
CA TYR A 152 -6.89 3.50 -7.14
C TYR A 152 -6.67 4.65 -8.12
N GLU A 153 -5.44 5.12 -8.29
CA GLU A 153 -5.12 6.19 -9.24
C GLU A 153 -5.42 5.77 -10.69
N LEU A 154 -5.06 4.53 -11.05
CA LEU A 154 -5.40 3.99 -12.37
C LEU A 154 -6.91 3.87 -12.59
N ILE A 155 -7.69 3.48 -11.57
CA ILE A 155 -9.14 3.44 -11.64
C ILE A 155 -9.69 4.85 -11.84
N LYS A 156 -9.25 5.85 -11.06
CA LYS A 156 -9.66 7.25 -11.27
C LYS A 156 -9.40 7.72 -12.71
N LEU A 157 -8.26 7.39 -13.29
CA LEU A 157 -7.94 7.74 -14.68
C LEU A 157 -8.82 7.05 -15.72
N ASN A 158 -9.30 5.83 -15.45
CA ASN A 158 -10.16 5.09 -16.38
C ASN A 158 -11.64 5.53 -16.33
N PHE A 159 -12.02 6.35 -15.34
CA PHE A 159 -13.38 6.84 -15.13
C PHE A 159 -13.41 8.37 -15.26
N LYS A 160 -13.10 8.89 -16.47
CA LYS A 160 -13.04 10.36 -16.71
C LYS A 160 -14.42 10.99 -16.88
N GLU A 161 -15.34 10.29 -17.53
CA GLU A 161 -16.70 10.76 -17.82
C GLU A 161 -17.57 10.70 -16.58
N ASP A 162 -17.57 9.56 -15.88
CA ASP A 162 -18.21 9.40 -14.57
C ASP A 162 -17.17 9.28 -13.47
N ARG A 163 -16.72 10.43 -12.97
CA ARG A 163 -15.56 10.54 -12.07
C ARG A 163 -15.75 9.76 -10.77
N ILE A 164 -14.67 9.17 -10.28
CA ILE A 164 -14.63 8.57 -8.95
C ILE A 164 -14.76 9.69 -7.90
N LYS A 165 -15.85 9.68 -7.13
CA LYS A 165 -16.10 10.57 -6.00
C LYS A 165 -15.41 10.09 -4.72
N GLU A 166 -15.41 8.77 -4.51
CA GLU A 166 -14.83 8.11 -3.34
C GLU A 166 -14.16 6.82 -3.79
N ILE A 167 -12.96 6.53 -3.27
CA ILE A 167 -12.29 5.23 -3.42
C ILE A 167 -11.44 4.95 -2.19
N ARG A 168 -11.63 3.77 -1.61
CA ARG A 168 -10.99 3.33 -0.36
C ARG A 168 -11.10 1.82 -0.19
N PRO A 169 -10.40 1.20 0.77
CA PRO A 169 -10.75 -0.14 1.21
C PRO A 169 -12.12 -0.17 1.91
N PHE A 170 -12.79 -1.31 1.83
CA PHE A 170 -13.98 -1.61 2.64
C PHE A 170 -13.57 -2.57 3.75
N LEU A 171 -13.82 -2.19 5.01
CA LEU A 171 -13.48 -2.95 6.21
C LEU A 171 -14.61 -2.79 7.22
N GLU A 172 -15.62 -3.65 7.13
CA GLU A 172 -16.81 -3.61 7.99
C GLU A 172 -17.20 -5.04 8.37
N ASP A 173 -17.52 -5.28 9.65
CA ASP A 173 -17.98 -6.57 10.17
C ASP A 173 -17.12 -7.79 9.80
N GLY A 174 -15.80 -7.59 9.73
CA GLY A 174 -14.84 -8.64 9.35
C GLY A 174 -14.74 -8.91 7.85
N ILE A 175 -15.49 -8.18 7.03
CA ILE A 175 -15.47 -8.26 5.58
C ILE A 175 -14.46 -7.25 5.03
N GLU A 176 -13.67 -7.69 4.04
CA GLU A 176 -12.60 -6.90 3.44
C GLU A 176 -12.68 -6.89 1.91
N LEU A 177 -12.65 -5.69 1.33
CA LEU A 177 -12.41 -5.46 -0.10
C LEU A 177 -11.26 -4.47 -0.26
N ASP A 178 -10.34 -4.79 -1.16
CA ASP A 178 -9.22 -3.88 -1.48
C ASP A 178 -9.74 -2.60 -2.13
N ILE A 179 -10.81 -2.69 -2.94
CA ILE A 179 -11.40 -1.56 -3.65
C ILE A 179 -12.89 -1.51 -3.35
N TYR A 180 -13.32 -0.38 -2.80
CA TYR A 180 -14.70 0.08 -2.84
C TYR A 180 -14.71 1.53 -3.31
N ALA A 181 -15.39 1.79 -4.41
CA ALA A 181 -15.48 3.12 -5.00
C ALA A 181 -16.90 3.48 -5.40
N LYS A 182 -17.18 4.78 -5.35
CA LYS A 182 -18.43 5.39 -5.79
C LYS A 182 -18.14 6.45 -6.82
N THR A 183 -18.85 6.41 -7.94
CA THR A 183 -18.75 7.43 -8.97
C THR A 183 -19.66 8.63 -8.67
N THR A 184 -19.56 9.69 -9.48
CA THR A 184 -20.44 10.85 -9.43
C THR A 184 -21.90 10.50 -9.75
N SER A 185 -22.13 9.55 -10.66
CA SER A 185 -23.45 9.01 -10.98
C SER A 185 -23.97 7.98 -9.96
N LYS A 186 -23.19 7.72 -8.89
CA LYS A 186 -23.46 6.76 -7.80
C LYS A 186 -23.30 5.29 -8.18
N GLN A 187 -22.62 4.97 -9.28
CA GLN A 187 -22.22 3.59 -9.55
C GLN A 187 -21.26 3.11 -8.45
N ILE A 188 -21.45 1.86 -8.04
CA ILE A 188 -20.62 1.15 -7.06
C ILE A 188 -19.63 0.27 -7.81
N ILE A 189 -18.36 0.43 -7.47
CA ILE A 189 -17.26 -0.39 -7.96
C ILE A 189 -16.69 -1.15 -6.77
N ALA A 190 -16.61 -2.47 -6.87
CA ALA A 190 -15.97 -3.33 -5.87
C ALA A 190 -14.84 -4.13 -6.51
N GLY A 191 -13.77 -4.40 -5.77
CA GLY A 191 -12.64 -5.09 -6.36
C GLY A 191 -11.58 -5.58 -5.41
N VAL A 192 -10.68 -6.38 -6.00
CA VAL A 192 -9.52 -6.97 -5.34
C VAL A 192 -8.24 -6.76 -6.14
N CYS A 193 -7.13 -6.64 -5.43
CA CYS A 193 -5.79 -6.50 -5.99
C CYS A 193 -4.92 -7.66 -5.51
N ARG A 194 -4.17 -8.29 -6.42
CA ARG A 194 -3.22 -9.35 -6.05
C ARG A 194 -1.85 -9.07 -6.64
N TYR A 195 -0.91 -8.71 -5.77
CA TYR A 195 0.52 -8.62 -6.06
C TYR A 195 1.18 -9.97 -5.82
N SER A 196 0.95 -10.93 -6.72
CA SER A 196 1.52 -12.28 -6.60
C SER A 196 2.02 -12.82 -7.94
N ASN A 197 2.93 -13.78 -7.86
CA ASN A 197 3.47 -14.48 -9.04
C ASN A 197 2.50 -15.53 -9.59
N ALA A 198 1.32 -15.73 -8.97
CA ALA A 198 0.29 -16.62 -9.48
C ALA A 198 -0.68 -15.86 -10.39
N LYS A 199 -1.13 -16.52 -11.47
CA LYS A 199 -2.26 -16.02 -12.25
C LYS A 199 -3.55 -16.11 -11.45
N ILE A 200 -4.37 -15.08 -11.50
CA ILE A 200 -5.70 -15.08 -10.89
C ILE A 200 -6.63 -16.01 -11.69
N LYS A 201 -7.33 -16.89 -10.98
CA LYS A 201 -8.30 -17.85 -11.52
C LYS A 201 -9.73 -17.34 -11.30
N LYS A 202 -10.70 -17.96 -11.97
CA LYS A 202 -12.14 -17.66 -11.82
C LYS A 202 -12.63 -17.74 -10.37
N SER A 203 -12.05 -18.61 -9.55
CA SER A 203 -12.35 -18.70 -8.12
C SER A 203 -12.25 -17.38 -7.37
N GLU A 204 -11.36 -16.47 -7.81
CA GLU A 204 -11.22 -15.15 -7.18
C GLU A 204 -12.41 -14.24 -7.49
N LEU A 205 -12.97 -14.35 -8.70
CA LEU A 205 -14.20 -13.63 -9.06
C LEU A 205 -15.37 -14.12 -8.22
N THR A 206 -15.52 -15.43 -8.08
CA THR A 206 -16.57 -16.04 -7.25
C THR A 206 -16.47 -15.55 -5.80
N LYS A 207 -15.26 -15.59 -5.21
CA LYS A 207 -15.03 -15.07 -3.86
C LYS A 207 -15.37 -13.59 -3.72
N LEU A 208 -14.99 -12.77 -4.71
CA LEU A 208 -15.31 -11.34 -4.70
C LEU A 208 -16.82 -11.11 -4.73
N GLN A 209 -17.56 -11.88 -5.53
CA GLN A 209 -19.02 -11.80 -5.60
C GLN A 209 -19.67 -12.19 -4.27
N GLU A 210 -19.26 -13.32 -3.68
CA GLU A 210 -19.73 -13.79 -2.37
C GLU A 210 -19.41 -12.77 -1.26
N THR A 211 -18.24 -12.14 -1.32
CA THR A 211 -17.83 -11.10 -0.37
C THR A 211 -18.72 -9.86 -0.49
N CYS A 212 -19.04 -9.44 -1.71
CA CYS A 212 -19.96 -8.32 -1.94
C CYS A 212 -21.38 -8.64 -1.44
N GLU A 213 -21.88 -9.85 -1.72
CA GLU A 213 -23.18 -10.30 -1.25
C GLU A 213 -23.26 -10.31 0.29
N THR A 214 -22.26 -10.87 0.95
CA THR A 214 -22.16 -10.90 2.42
C THR A 214 -22.10 -9.48 3.00
N ALA A 215 -21.46 -8.55 2.31
CA ALA A 215 -21.39 -7.14 2.71
C ALA A 215 -22.66 -6.33 2.41
N GLY A 216 -23.68 -6.93 1.77
CA GLY A 216 -24.85 -6.20 1.29
C GLY A 216 -24.51 -5.18 0.20
N ILE A 217 -23.42 -5.39 -0.53
CA ILE A 217 -22.95 -4.52 -1.61
C ILE A 217 -23.41 -5.12 -2.94
N THR A 218 -24.15 -4.35 -3.73
CA THR A 218 -24.46 -4.69 -5.13
C THR A 218 -23.59 -3.84 -6.06
N PRO A 219 -22.44 -4.35 -6.52
CA PRO A 219 -21.56 -3.57 -7.39
C PRO A 219 -22.10 -3.53 -8.82
N ASP A 220 -22.07 -2.34 -9.42
CA ASP A 220 -22.31 -2.15 -10.85
C ASP A 220 -21.14 -2.70 -11.68
N ILE A 221 -19.91 -2.57 -11.14
CA ILE A 221 -18.67 -2.98 -11.79
C ILE A 221 -17.78 -3.71 -10.78
N LEU A 222 -17.34 -4.90 -11.16
CA LEU A 222 -16.29 -5.64 -10.48
C LEU A 222 -14.94 -5.36 -11.12
N VAL A 223 -13.92 -5.13 -10.30
CA VAL A 223 -12.54 -4.90 -10.74
C VAL A 223 -11.61 -5.93 -10.11
N ILE A 224 -10.83 -6.62 -10.93
CA ILE A 224 -9.76 -7.50 -10.45
C ILE A 224 -8.44 -7.00 -11.03
N VAL A 225 -7.49 -6.70 -10.16
CA VAL A 225 -6.16 -6.20 -10.51
C VAL A 225 -5.12 -7.27 -10.21
N SER A 226 -4.28 -7.60 -11.18
CA SER A 226 -3.28 -8.67 -11.05
C SER A 226 -1.88 -8.24 -11.47
N LYS A 227 -0.89 -8.62 -10.65
CA LYS A 227 0.52 -8.61 -11.02
C LYS A 227 0.80 -9.53 -12.22
N ASN A 228 0.53 -10.83 -12.08
CA ASN A 228 0.89 -11.84 -13.09
C ASN A 228 -0.25 -12.22 -14.07
N GLY A 229 -1.35 -11.46 -14.07
CA GLY A 229 -2.47 -11.62 -15.00
C GLY A 229 -3.44 -12.75 -14.64
N PHE A 230 -4.20 -13.21 -15.64
CA PHE A 230 -5.42 -14.00 -15.45
C PHE A 230 -5.39 -15.33 -16.21
N SER A 231 -6.12 -16.34 -15.72
CA SER A 231 -6.41 -17.57 -16.46
C SER A 231 -7.21 -17.29 -17.74
N LYS A 232 -7.19 -18.22 -18.70
CA LYS A 232 -7.99 -18.10 -19.94
C LYS A 232 -9.49 -18.00 -19.63
N GLU A 233 -9.99 -18.90 -18.80
CA GLU A 233 -11.38 -18.94 -18.35
C GLU A 233 -11.84 -17.59 -17.75
N LEU A 234 -11.04 -16.97 -16.87
CA LEU A 234 -11.42 -15.68 -16.29
C LEU A 234 -11.42 -14.55 -17.32
N LYS A 235 -10.51 -14.59 -18.31
CA LYS A 235 -10.47 -13.59 -19.38
C LYS A 235 -11.71 -13.64 -20.28
N GLU A 236 -12.26 -14.83 -20.49
CA GLU A 236 -13.49 -15.04 -21.29
C GLU A 236 -14.72 -14.44 -20.61
N LEU A 237 -14.69 -14.21 -19.29
CA LEU A 237 -15.76 -13.58 -18.52
C LEU A 237 -15.71 -12.04 -18.51
N LYS A 238 -14.70 -11.43 -19.13
CA LYS A 238 -14.56 -9.98 -19.20
C LYS A 238 -15.80 -9.36 -19.86
N SER A 239 -16.33 -8.31 -19.24
CA SER A 239 -17.51 -7.58 -19.72
C SER A 239 -17.49 -6.15 -19.18
N ASP A 240 -18.51 -5.35 -19.50
CA ASP A 240 -18.65 -4.00 -18.95
C ASP A 240 -18.80 -4.00 -17.41
N LYS A 241 -19.31 -5.11 -16.86
CA LYS A 241 -19.47 -5.36 -15.42
C LYS A 241 -18.27 -6.04 -14.77
N LEU A 242 -17.30 -6.55 -15.54
CA LEU A 242 -16.07 -7.16 -15.02
C LEU A 242 -14.83 -6.63 -15.75
N ARG A 243 -14.09 -5.76 -15.05
CA ARG A 243 -12.84 -5.18 -15.53
C ARG A 243 -11.64 -5.92 -14.97
N LEU A 244 -10.77 -6.38 -15.87
CA LEU A 244 -9.52 -7.07 -15.54
C LEU A 244 -8.34 -6.14 -15.85
N ILE A 245 -7.57 -5.79 -14.83
CA ILE A 245 -6.43 -4.86 -14.91
C ILE A 245 -5.12 -5.63 -14.66
N THR A 246 -4.12 -5.40 -15.51
CA THR A 246 -2.79 -6.01 -15.39
C THR A 246 -1.73 -4.94 -15.15
N LEU A 247 -0.50 -5.35 -14.77
CA LEU A 247 0.66 -4.44 -14.67
C LEU A 247 0.83 -3.53 -15.89
N LYS A 248 0.56 -4.02 -17.10
CA LYS A 248 0.74 -3.21 -18.32
C LYS A 248 -0.12 -1.95 -18.33
N ASN A 249 -1.26 -1.95 -17.63
CA ASN A 249 -2.16 -0.81 -17.56
C ASN A 249 -1.61 0.34 -16.71
N PHE A 250 -0.70 0.06 -15.76
CA PHE A 250 -0.10 1.05 -14.87
C PHE A 250 0.87 2.00 -15.59
N LYS A 251 1.29 1.68 -16.82
CA LYS A 251 2.07 2.63 -17.64
C LYS A 251 1.38 4.00 -17.79
N LYS A 252 0.04 4.02 -17.78
CA LYS A 252 -0.79 5.24 -17.90
C LYS A 252 -0.69 6.22 -16.73
N ILE A 253 -0.18 5.80 -15.57
CA ILE A 253 -0.02 6.66 -14.38
C ILE A 253 1.45 7.04 -14.14
N VAL A 254 2.36 6.62 -15.03
CA VAL A 254 3.81 6.90 -14.95
C VAL A 254 4.24 7.95 -15.98
N GLU A 255 3.38 8.22 -16.97
CA GLU A 255 3.49 9.32 -17.95
C GLU A 255 2.96 10.63 -17.35
#